data_AF-A0AAV9RLR4-F1
#
_entry.id   AF-A0AAV9RLR4-F1
#
_cell.length_a   1.000
_cell.length_b   1.000
_cell.length_c   1.000
_cell.angle_alpha   90.00
_cell.angle_beta   90.00
_cell.angle_gamma   90.00
#
_symmetry.space_group_name_H-M   'P 1'
#
loop_
_entity.id
_entity.type
_entity.pdbx_description
1 polymer ?
#
loop_
_entity_poly.entity_id
_entity_poly.type
_entity_poly.pdbx_seq_one_letter_code
_entity_poly.pdbx_strand_id
1 'polypeptide(L)'
;MGMSSHHTVQKGAWFCVQRDSSKKSAAGKMAEKMMSLSRKNHLKSLLLQIGKELLEEEAREAKEEKIRYMKENCPDLSLPQCTPDIQELCRQLHKQIDLVDEERYDVEMKVKKCNKEIDDLKMKVQDLNGRFKKPTLRRVRMSADAMLAALLGSKHKVSLDLRANLKQVKKELKEEEKQTGDWRKNIEDKAGMDGRKKIFEKEA
;
A
#
# COMPACT_ATOMS: atom_id res chain seq x y z
N MET A 1 0.53 -8.68 -75.14
CA MET A 1 1.41 -9.36 -74.18
C MET A 1 1.16 -8.76 -72.80
N GLY A 2 0.28 -9.37 -72.01
CA GLY A 2 -0.16 -8.83 -70.71
C GLY A 2 -0.21 -9.93 -69.67
N MET A 3 0.95 -10.46 -69.28
CA MET A 3 1.09 -11.51 -68.26
C MET A 3 2.32 -11.22 -67.40
N SER A 4 2.31 -10.13 -66.61
CA SER A 4 3.38 -9.89 -65.63
C SER A 4 2.93 -9.05 -64.41
N SER A 5 1.64 -9.07 -64.07
CA SER A 5 1.12 -8.31 -62.91
C SER A 5 0.56 -9.20 -61.79
N HIS A 6 0.26 -10.47 -62.05
CA HIS A 6 -0.27 -11.38 -61.02
C HIS A 6 0.81 -11.96 -60.08
N HIS A 7 2.06 -12.03 -60.52
CA HIS A 7 3.15 -12.64 -59.74
C HIS A 7 3.78 -11.70 -58.71
N THR A 8 3.69 -10.38 -58.93
CA THR A 8 4.19 -9.34 -58.02
C THR A 8 3.28 -9.10 -56.83
N VAL A 9 1.96 -9.28 -57.00
CA VAL A 9 0.97 -9.11 -55.91
C VAL A 9 1.08 -10.22 -54.86
N GLN A 10 1.31 -11.48 -55.27
CA GLN A 10 1.48 -12.59 -54.33
C GLN A 10 2.77 -12.48 -53.50
N LYS A 11 3.86 -11.98 -54.07
CA LYS A 11 5.13 -11.77 -53.35
C LYS A 11 5.02 -10.67 -52.29
N GLY A 12 4.26 -9.61 -52.55
CA GLY A 12 4.00 -8.54 -51.58
C GLY A 12 3.19 -9.00 -50.36
N ALA A 13 2.17 -9.84 -50.58
CA ALA A 13 1.36 -10.40 -49.50
C ALA A 13 2.16 -11.33 -48.58
N TRP A 14 3.01 -12.20 -49.16
CA TRP A 14 3.91 -13.07 -48.40
C TRP A 14 4.92 -12.27 -47.56
N PHE A 15 5.51 -11.21 -48.12
CA PHE A 15 6.47 -10.36 -47.40
C PHE A 15 5.82 -9.60 -46.23
N CYS A 16 4.55 -9.21 -46.35
CA CYS A 16 3.80 -8.53 -45.30
C CYS A 16 3.48 -9.50 -44.14
N VAL A 17 3.02 -10.71 -44.45
CA VAL A 17 2.74 -11.76 -43.43
C VAL A 17 4.02 -12.20 -42.72
N GLN A 18 5.13 -12.37 -43.44
CA GLN A 18 6.43 -12.70 -42.84
C GLN A 18 6.93 -11.60 -41.89
N ARG A 19 6.71 -10.32 -42.25
CA ARG A 19 7.07 -9.15 -41.44
C ARG A 19 6.19 -9.02 -40.20
N ASP A 20 4.90 -9.31 -40.29
CA ASP A 20 3.99 -9.28 -39.15
C ASP A 20 4.22 -10.45 -38.18
N SER A 21 4.54 -11.65 -38.67
CA SER A 21 4.99 -12.77 -37.82
C SER A 21 6.31 -12.47 -37.11
N SER A 22 7.27 -11.85 -37.81
CA SER A 22 8.56 -11.44 -37.22
C SER A 22 8.37 -10.33 -36.17
N LYS A 23 7.50 -9.33 -36.43
CA LYS A 23 7.13 -8.29 -35.46
C LYS A 23 6.40 -8.87 -34.23
N LYS A 24 5.50 -9.85 -34.41
CA LYS A 24 4.82 -10.54 -33.29
C LYS A 24 5.81 -11.35 -32.44
N SER A 25 6.77 -12.02 -33.06
CA SER A 25 7.82 -12.77 -32.36
C SER A 25 8.77 -11.85 -31.57
N ALA A 26 9.12 -10.67 -32.12
CA ALA A 26 9.92 -9.67 -31.44
C ALA A 26 9.18 -8.98 -30.27
N ALA A 27 7.88 -8.71 -30.42
CA ALA A 27 7.04 -8.15 -29.36
C ALA A 27 6.83 -9.14 -28.20
N GLY A 28 6.66 -10.43 -28.49
CA GLY A 28 6.59 -11.50 -27.48
C GLY A 28 7.88 -11.61 -26.65
N LYS A 29 9.05 -11.57 -27.30
CA LYS A 29 10.36 -11.59 -26.63
C LYS A 29 10.64 -10.35 -25.76
N MET A 30 10.08 -9.19 -26.12
CA MET A 30 10.21 -7.95 -25.32
C MET A 30 9.30 -7.94 -24.08
N ALA A 31 8.10 -8.54 -24.17
CA ALA A 31 7.18 -8.66 -23.04
C ALA A 31 7.70 -9.62 -21.96
N GLU A 32 8.38 -10.70 -22.38
CA GLU A 32 9.00 -11.69 -21.48
C GLU A 32 10.23 -11.12 -20.74
N LYS A 33 10.93 -10.14 -21.33
CA LYS A 33 12.08 -9.46 -20.72
C LYS A 33 11.71 -8.40 -19.68
N MET A 34 10.44 -7.98 -19.63
CA MET A 34 9.95 -6.99 -18.67
C MET A 34 9.37 -7.67 -17.44
N MET A 35 9.92 -7.38 -16.26
CA MET A 35 9.33 -7.80 -14.97
C MET A 35 7.83 -7.54 -14.95
N SER A 36 7.04 -8.57 -14.57
CA SER A 36 5.59 -8.46 -14.41
C SER A 36 5.23 -7.26 -13.53
N LEU A 37 4.16 -6.54 -13.90
CA LEU A 37 3.66 -5.38 -13.13
C LEU A 37 3.39 -5.74 -11.66
N SER A 38 2.93 -6.97 -11.40
CA SER A 38 2.72 -7.49 -10.05
C SER A 38 4.03 -7.52 -9.24
N ARG A 39 5.11 -8.07 -9.83
CA ARG A 39 6.44 -8.09 -9.20
C ARG A 39 7.01 -6.69 -9.00
N LYS A 40 6.83 -5.78 -9.98
CA LYS A 40 7.26 -4.37 -9.84
C LYS A 40 6.54 -3.67 -8.67
N ASN A 41 5.23 -3.88 -8.52
CA ASN A 41 4.46 -3.28 -7.44
C ASN A 41 4.81 -3.89 -6.08
N HIS A 42 5.02 -5.20 -6.02
CA HIS A 42 5.48 -5.87 -4.80
C HIS A 42 6.84 -5.32 -4.34
N LEU A 43 7.81 -5.17 -5.25
CA LEU A 43 9.11 -4.58 -4.95
C LEU A 43 9.00 -3.13 -4.49
N LYS A 44 8.14 -2.31 -5.11
CA LYS A 44 7.86 -0.94 -4.64
C LYS A 44 7.28 -0.93 -3.23
N SER A 45 6.37 -1.84 -2.92
CA SER A 45 5.79 -1.96 -1.57
C SER A 45 6.84 -2.31 -0.53
N LEU A 46 7.71 -3.29 -0.85
CA LEU A 46 8.82 -3.67 0.03
C LEU A 46 9.81 -2.50 0.23
N LEU A 47 10.14 -1.79 -0.85
CA LEU A 47 11.02 -0.63 -0.77
C LEU A 47 10.44 0.48 0.12
N LEU A 48 9.13 0.76 0.01
CA LEU A 48 8.46 1.73 0.87
C LEU A 48 8.38 1.26 2.32
N GLN A 49 8.19 -0.04 2.55
CA GLN A 49 8.19 -0.60 3.89
C GLN A 49 9.56 -0.45 4.55
N ILE A 50 10.63 -0.85 3.87
CA ILE A 50 12.01 -0.68 4.36
C ILE A 50 12.33 0.81 4.54
N GLY A 51 11.93 1.67 3.59
CA GLY A 51 12.14 3.12 3.71
C GLY A 51 11.43 3.73 4.92
N LYS A 52 10.25 3.21 5.28
CA LYS A 52 9.55 3.62 6.50
C LYS A 52 10.30 3.16 7.75
N GLU A 53 10.74 1.91 7.79
CA GLU A 53 11.51 1.36 8.91
C GLU A 53 12.82 2.15 9.14
N LEU A 54 13.55 2.47 8.07
CA LEU A 54 14.76 3.30 8.13
C LEU A 54 14.48 4.72 8.64
N LEU A 55 13.36 5.33 8.23
CA LEU A 55 12.98 6.67 8.71
C LEU A 55 12.61 6.68 10.20
N GLU A 56 11.93 5.63 10.66
CA GLU A 56 11.61 5.46 12.09
C GLU A 56 12.88 5.22 12.92
N GLU A 57 13.83 4.47 12.38
CA GLU A 57 15.13 4.22 13.00
C GLU A 57 15.99 5.48 13.08
N GLU A 58 16.13 6.24 11.99
CA GLU A 58 16.82 7.53 11.98
C GLU A 58 16.20 8.50 12.99
N ALA A 59 14.87 8.53 13.10
CA ALA A 59 14.17 9.34 14.08
C ALA A 59 14.41 8.89 15.53
N ARG A 60 14.65 7.59 15.76
CA ARG A 60 15.03 7.04 17.07
C ARG A 60 16.46 7.46 17.42
N GLU A 61 17.39 7.25 16.50
CA GLU A 61 18.80 7.64 16.67
C GLU A 61 18.94 9.14 16.91
N ALA A 62 18.21 9.99 16.16
CA ALA A 62 18.23 11.43 16.36
C ALA A 62 17.73 11.86 17.76
N LYS A 63 16.77 11.13 18.34
CA LYS A 63 16.30 11.37 19.71
C LYS A 63 17.36 10.94 20.73
N GLU A 64 17.97 9.79 20.53
CA GLU A 64 19.03 9.28 21.41
C GLU A 64 20.25 10.21 21.39
N GLU A 65 20.64 10.69 20.21
CA GLU A 65 21.72 11.65 20.05
C GLU A 65 21.40 12.98 20.71
N LYS A 66 20.15 13.46 20.59
CA LYS A 66 19.70 14.65 21.34
C LYS A 66 19.83 14.46 22.86
N ILE A 67 19.47 13.28 23.38
CA ILE A 67 19.59 12.98 24.81
C ILE A 67 21.08 12.91 25.21
N ARG A 68 21.93 12.28 24.40
CA ARG A 68 23.37 12.20 24.61
C ARG A 68 23.99 13.61 24.68
N TYR A 69 23.71 14.44 23.68
CA TYR A 69 24.16 15.82 23.61
C TYR A 69 23.67 16.64 24.81
N MET A 70 22.39 16.50 25.20
CA MET A 70 21.85 17.21 26.35
C MET A 70 22.54 16.78 27.66
N LYS A 71 22.84 15.50 27.83
CA LYS A 71 23.52 14.98 29.01
C LYS A 71 24.96 15.51 29.13
N GLU A 72 25.65 15.68 28.01
CA GLU A 72 27.02 16.22 27.97
C GLU A 72 27.05 17.74 28.18
N ASN A 73 26.12 18.47 27.54
CA ASN A 73 26.11 19.93 27.56
C ASN A 73 25.34 20.54 28.74
N CYS A 74 24.37 19.82 29.29
CA CYS A 74 23.54 20.23 30.41
C CYS A 74 23.35 19.05 31.39
N PRO A 75 24.39 18.71 32.17
CA PRO A 75 24.28 17.67 33.18
C PRO A 75 23.31 18.07 34.29
N ASP A 76 22.79 17.08 35.02
CA ASP A 76 21.88 17.31 36.14
C ASP A 76 22.50 18.26 37.17
N LEU A 77 21.74 19.28 37.55
CA LEU A 77 22.22 20.34 38.41
C LEU A 77 22.49 19.82 39.83
N SER A 78 23.77 19.77 40.21
CA SER A 78 24.19 19.50 41.58
C SER A 78 24.31 20.83 42.33
N LEU A 79 23.44 21.04 43.32
CA LEU A 79 23.47 22.25 44.14
C LEU A 79 24.55 22.12 45.22
N PRO A 80 25.53 23.04 45.27
CA PRO A 80 26.49 23.09 46.36
C PRO A 80 25.79 23.32 47.70
N GLN A 81 26.36 22.80 48.80
CA GLN A 81 25.80 22.99 50.15
C GLN A 81 26.17 24.35 50.76
N CYS A 82 27.14 25.06 50.17
CA CYS A 82 27.67 26.32 50.69
C CYS A 82 27.04 27.52 49.96
N THR A 83 26.61 28.54 50.70
CA THR A 83 25.96 29.75 50.15
C THR A 83 26.81 30.57 49.15
N PRO A 84 28.13 30.82 49.35
CA PRO A 84 28.96 31.49 48.35
C PRO A 84 29.09 30.71 47.04
N ASP A 85 29.19 29.39 47.10
CA ASP A 85 29.32 28.53 45.92
C ASP A 85 28.03 28.54 45.08
N ILE A 86 26.86 28.60 45.74
CA ILE A 86 25.57 28.77 45.08
C ILE A 86 25.51 30.11 44.34
N GLN A 87 25.94 31.21 44.97
CA GLN A 87 25.94 32.53 44.33
C GLN A 87 26.84 32.58 43.09
N GLU A 88 28.00 31.91 43.14
CA GLU A 88 28.90 31.84 42.00
C GLU A 88 28.33 30.99 40.87
N LEU A 89 27.74 29.83 41.17
CA LEU A 89 27.04 28.99 40.20
C LEU A 89 25.90 29.76 39.51
N CYS A 90 25.10 30.53 40.26
CA CYS A 90 24.03 31.35 39.68
C CYS A 90 24.57 32.41 38.70
N ARG A 91 25.70 33.06 39.01
CA ARG A 91 26.34 34.02 38.10
C ARG A 91 26.87 33.35 36.83
N GLN A 92 27.47 32.18 36.96
CA GLN A 92 27.99 31.40 35.83
C GLN A 92 26.87 30.94 34.90
N LEU A 93 25.80 30.37 35.45
CA LEU A 93 24.62 29.96 34.68
C LEU A 93 23.97 31.14 33.96
N HIS A 94 23.84 32.29 34.61
CA HIS A 94 23.28 33.49 33.97
C HIS A 94 24.09 33.91 32.73
N LYS A 95 25.42 33.95 32.85
CA LYS A 95 26.30 34.27 31.72
C LYS A 95 26.22 33.22 30.61
N GLN A 96 26.11 31.94 30.96
CA GLN A 96 25.96 30.88 29.97
C GLN A 96 24.61 30.97 29.23
N ILE A 97 23.53 31.32 29.92
CA ILE A 97 22.21 31.51 29.31
C ILE A 97 22.29 32.59 28.22
N ASP A 98 22.90 33.74 28.52
CA ASP A 98 23.03 34.84 27.56
C ASP A 98 23.77 34.39 26.28
N LEU A 99 24.89 33.66 26.43
CA LEU A 99 25.66 33.13 25.31
C LEU A 99 24.88 32.10 24.49
N VAL A 100 24.20 31.16 25.16
CA VAL A 100 23.41 30.11 24.48
C VAL A 100 22.22 30.72 23.73
N ASP A 101 21.61 31.77 24.27
CA ASP A 101 20.51 32.45 23.59
C ASP A 101 20.97 33.21 22.34
N GLU A 102 22.15 33.83 22.37
CA GLU A 102 22.77 34.42 21.17
C GLU A 102 23.04 33.35 20.11
N GLU A 103 23.65 32.22 20.48
CA GLU A 103 23.91 31.10 19.57
C GLU A 103 22.60 30.51 18.99
N ARG A 104 21.58 30.36 19.83
CA ARG A 104 20.24 29.91 19.43
C ARG A 104 19.64 30.85 18.39
N TYR A 105 19.74 32.16 18.62
CA TYR A 105 19.24 33.16 17.69
C TYR A 105 19.95 33.11 16.34
N ASP A 106 21.28 32.97 16.33
CA ASP A 106 22.06 32.84 15.10
C ASP A 106 21.70 31.60 14.29
N VAL A 107 21.53 30.46 14.96
CA VAL A 107 21.09 29.21 14.31
C VAL A 107 19.67 29.36 13.77
N GLU A 108 18.76 29.95 14.53
CA GLU A 108 17.38 30.19 14.10
C GLU A 108 17.34 31.11 12.86
N MET A 109 18.17 32.14 12.82
CA MET A 109 18.28 33.02 11.66
C MET A 109 18.84 32.32 10.42
N LYS A 110 19.83 31.43 10.59
CA LYS A 110 20.34 30.58 9.48
C LYS A 110 19.23 29.67 8.94
N VAL A 111 18.50 28.97 9.82
CA VAL A 111 17.38 28.10 9.43
C VAL A 111 16.29 28.89 8.70
N LYS A 112 15.94 30.09 9.19
CA LYS A 112 14.97 30.98 8.52
C LYS A 112 15.41 31.36 7.10
N LYS A 113 16.69 31.65 6.88
CA LYS A 113 17.24 31.95 5.54
C LYS A 113 17.13 30.73 4.63
N CYS A 114 17.58 29.56 5.09
CA CYS A 114 17.49 28.32 4.33
C CYS A 114 16.03 27.96 3.98
N ASN A 115 15.09 28.13 4.91
CA ASN A 115 13.66 27.86 4.65
C ASN A 115 13.09 28.79 3.57
N LYS A 116 13.44 30.09 3.61
CA LYS A 116 13.04 31.04 2.55
C LYS A 116 13.58 30.62 1.18
N GLU A 117 14.86 30.26 1.12
CA GLU A 117 15.48 29.77 -0.12
C GLU A 117 14.81 28.50 -0.64
N ILE A 118 14.50 27.55 0.25
CA ILE A 118 13.76 26.33 -0.10
C ILE A 118 12.39 26.66 -0.66
N ASP A 119 11.64 27.58 -0.05
CA ASP A 119 10.31 27.94 -0.50
C ASP A 119 10.33 28.69 -1.84
N ASP A 120 11.30 29.59 -2.03
CA ASP A 120 11.56 30.25 -3.31
C ASP A 120 11.89 29.23 -4.42
N LEU A 121 12.72 28.24 -4.11
CA LEU A 121 13.07 27.15 -5.03
C LEU A 121 11.86 26.25 -5.33
N LYS A 122 11.05 25.91 -4.33
CA LYS A 122 9.81 25.15 -4.52
C LYS A 122 8.84 25.91 -5.42
N MET A 123 8.68 27.21 -5.24
CA MET A 123 7.85 28.05 -6.11
C MET A 123 8.37 28.04 -7.56
N LYS A 124 9.68 28.23 -7.77
CA LYS A 124 10.29 28.13 -9.10
C LYS A 124 10.07 26.77 -9.75
N VAL A 125 10.19 25.67 -9.00
CA VAL A 125 9.91 24.32 -9.51
C VAL A 125 8.44 24.17 -9.89
N GLN A 126 7.51 24.73 -9.11
CA GLN A 126 6.08 24.70 -9.46
C GLN A 126 5.77 25.50 -10.73
N ASP A 127 6.39 26.67 -10.90
CA ASP A 127 6.23 27.49 -12.09
C ASP A 127 6.79 26.79 -13.34
N LEU A 128 7.98 26.18 -13.22
CA LEU A 128 8.61 25.38 -14.29
C LEU A 128 7.82 24.12 -14.65
N ASN A 129 7.30 23.42 -13.65
CA ASN A 129 6.47 22.22 -13.85
C ASN A 129 5.05 22.54 -14.37
N GLY A 130 4.76 23.83 -14.58
CA GLY A 130 3.47 24.35 -15.00
C GLY A 130 2.48 24.38 -13.85
N ARG A 131 2.27 25.58 -13.28
CA ARG A 131 1.27 25.90 -12.24
C ARG A 131 -0.13 25.35 -12.53
N PHE A 132 -0.42 25.10 -13.81
CA PHE A 132 -1.60 24.43 -14.33
C PHE A 132 -1.19 23.18 -15.14
N LYS A 133 -1.01 22.03 -14.48
CA LYS A 133 -1.39 20.78 -15.15
C LYS A 133 -2.90 20.87 -15.34
N LYS A 134 -3.37 21.41 -16.48
CA LYS A 134 -4.80 21.42 -16.83
C LYS A 134 -5.31 20.02 -16.53
N PRO A 135 -6.20 19.82 -15.53
CA PRO A 135 -6.73 18.50 -15.25
C PRO A 135 -7.30 18.03 -16.58
N THR A 136 -6.75 16.95 -17.14
CA THR A 136 -7.29 16.39 -18.38
C THR A 136 -8.76 16.17 -18.10
N LEU A 137 -9.64 16.74 -18.93
CA LEU A 137 -11.09 16.60 -18.77
C LEU A 137 -11.44 15.13 -18.92
N ARG A 138 -11.33 14.38 -17.83
CA ARG A 138 -11.76 12.99 -17.75
C ARG A 138 -13.27 13.06 -17.64
N ARG A 139 -13.98 12.27 -18.47
CA ARG A 139 -15.40 12.03 -18.29
C ARG A 139 -15.59 11.29 -16.96
N VAL A 140 -15.74 12.06 -15.88
CA VAL A 140 -16.12 11.54 -14.58
C VAL A 140 -17.62 11.29 -14.65
N ARG A 141 -18.00 10.04 -14.94
CA ARG A 141 -19.35 9.58 -14.61
C ARG A 141 -19.42 9.50 -13.08
N MET A 142 -20.57 9.83 -12.50
CA MET A 142 -20.78 9.77 -11.05
C MET A 142 -20.20 8.46 -10.49
N SER A 143 -19.39 8.53 -9.44
CA SER A 143 -18.86 7.33 -8.79
C SER A 143 -20.04 6.49 -8.28
N ALA A 144 -19.86 5.16 -8.24
CA ALA A 144 -20.91 4.28 -7.71
C ALA A 144 -21.34 4.72 -6.30
N ASP A 145 -20.38 5.16 -5.47
CA ASP A 145 -20.65 5.72 -4.14
C ASP A 145 -21.50 7.00 -4.16
N ALA A 146 -21.25 7.92 -5.09
CA ALA A 146 -22.04 9.15 -5.19
C ALA A 146 -23.48 8.86 -5.64
N MET A 147 -23.66 7.91 -6.57
CA MET A 147 -25.00 7.45 -6.97
C MET A 147 -25.72 6.70 -5.84
N LEU A 148 -25.02 5.83 -5.12
CA LEU A 148 -25.61 5.03 -4.04
C LEU A 148 -25.96 5.89 -2.82
N ALA A 149 -25.12 6.86 -2.44
CA ALA A 149 -25.42 7.80 -1.36
C ALA A 149 -26.63 8.70 -1.69
N ALA A 150 -26.80 9.10 -2.96
CA ALA A 150 -27.92 9.90 -3.40
C ALA A 150 -29.24 9.11 -3.46
N LEU A 151 -29.20 7.82 -3.82
CA LEU A 151 -30.38 6.96 -3.93
C LEU A 151 -30.80 6.31 -2.60
N LEU A 152 -29.85 6.01 -1.72
CA LEU A 152 -30.09 5.21 -0.50
C LEU A 152 -29.83 5.97 0.81
N GLY A 153 -29.38 7.23 0.72
CA GLY A 153 -29.20 8.12 1.86
C GLY A 153 -28.26 7.60 2.95
N SER A 154 -28.50 7.99 4.19
CA SER A 154 -27.64 7.70 5.36
C SER A 154 -27.60 6.24 5.80
N LYS A 155 -28.43 5.35 5.23
CA LYS A 155 -28.52 3.94 5.65
C LYS A 155 -27.35 3.09 5.16
N HIS A 156 -26.66 3.49 4.09
CA HIS A 156 -25.50 2.77 3.55
C HIS A 156 -24.25 3.65 3.56
N LYS A 157 -23.73 3.91 4.76
CA LYS A 157 -22.34 4.38 4.91
C LYS A 157 -21.42 3.17 5.00
N VAL A 158 -21.35 2.40 3.91
CA VAL A 158 -20.36 1.35 3.76
C VAL A 158 -19.08 2.08 3.35
N SER A 159 -18.06 2.15 4.22
CA SER A 159 -16.74 2.49 3.71
C SER A 159 -16.40 1.39 2.71
N LEU A 160 -16.25 1.73 1.43
CA LEU A 160 -15.68 0.83 0.42
C LEU A 160 -14.17 0.63 0.67
N ASP A 161 -13.76 0.50 1.93
CA ASP A 161 -12.52 -0.14 2.27
C ASP A 161 -12.70 -1.61 1.93
N LEU A 162 -12.14 -2.02 0.78
CA LEU A 162 -12.08 -3.42 0.33
C LEU A 162 -11.63 -4.39 1.43
N ARG A 163 -10.94 -3.88 2.46
CA ARG A 163 -10.44 -4.63 3.60
C ARG A 163 -11.51 -4.93 4.68
N ALA A 164 -12.54 -4.10 4.82
CA ALA A 164 -13.55 -4.24 5.87
C ALA A 164 -14.69 -5.22 5.51
N ASN A 165 -14.91 -5.52 4.23
CA ASN A 165 -16.00 -6.39 3.77
C ASN A 165 -15.59 -7.86 3.57
N LEU A 166 -14.31 -8.20 3.71
CA LEU A 166 -13.86 -9.60 3.65
C LEU A 166 -14.05 -10.24 5.03
N LYS A 167 -14.91 -11.26 5.14
CA LYS A 167 -15.06 -12.07 6.35
C LYS A 167 -13.71 -12.64 6.76
N GLN A 168 -13.20 -12.20 7.91
CA GLN A 168 -12.05 -12.80 8.57
C GLN A 168 -12.44 -14.25 8.91
N VAL A 169 -11.92 -15.24 8.18
CA VAL A 169 -12.09 -16.65 8.56
C VAL A 169 -11.33 -16.83 9.86
N LYS A 170 -12.06 -16.77 10.97
CA LYS A 170 -11.57 -17.15 12.29
C LYS A 170 -11.13 -18.59 12.21
N LYS A 171 -9.83 -18.82 12.08
CA LYS A 171 -9.21 -20.12 12.32
C LYS A 171 -9.03 -20.25 13.84
N GLU A 172 -10.14 -20.28 14.56
CA GLU A 172 -10.17 -20.64 15.96
C GLU A 172 -11.29 -21.67 16.14
N LEU A 173 -10.87 -22.83 16.62
CA LEU A 173 -11.61 -24.07 16.80
C LEU A 173 -12.84 -23.78 17.67
N LYS A 174 -14.02 -23.68 17.04
CA LYS A 174 -15.28 -23.68 17.76
C LYS A 174 -15.77 -25.12 17.84
N GLU A 175 -15.65 -25.67 19.03
CA GLU A 175 -16.38 -26.82 19.53
C GLU A 175 -17.86 -26.68 19.15
N GLU A 176 -18.34 -27.49 18.21
CA GLU A 176 -19.77 -27.63 17.92
C GLU A 176 -20.26 -28.97 18.45
N GLU A 177 -21.06 -28.89 19.52
CA GLU A 177 -21.97 -29.96 19.89
C GLU A 177 -22.96 -30.23 18.75
N LYS A 178 -22.93 -31.49 18.29
CA LYS A 178 -24.06 -32.33 17.89
C LYS A 178 -25.00 -31.82 16.77
N GLN A 179 -24.98 -32.57 15.65
CA GLN A 179 -25.94 -33.66 15.36
C GLN A 179 -26.34 -33.70 13.87
N THR A 180 -25.59 -34.45 13.06
CA THR A 180 -26.09 -34.95 11.78
C THR A 180 -25.82 -36.45 11.72
N GLY A 181 -26.89 -37.23 11.81
CA GLY A 181 -26.90 -38.63 12.22
C GLY A 181 -26.40 -39.65 11.21
N ASP A 182 -26.02 -40.80 11.78
CA ASP A 182 -25.45 -42.00 11.18
C ASP A 182 -26.39 -42.65 10.14
N TRP A 183 -25.92 -42.78 8.89
CA TRP A 183 -26.68 -43.30 7.75
C TRP A 183 -26.84 -44.84 7.75
N ARG A 184 -26.37 -45.54 8.79
CA ARG A 184 -26.38 -47.02 8.85
C ARG A 184 -27.69 -47.69 9.24
N LYS A 185 -28.72 -46.96 9.68
CA LYS A 185 -29.93 -47.57 10.28
C LYS A 185 -31.05 -48.01 9.33
N ASN A 186 -30.96 -47.75 8.02
CA ASN A 186 -32.06 -48.02 7.08
C ASN A 186 -31.98 -49.38 6.34
N ILE A 187 -30.94 -50.19 6.60
CA ILE A 187 -30.71 -51.46 5.87
C ILE A 187 -31.14 -52.71 6.68
N GLU A 188 -31.22 -52.64 8.01
CA GLU A 188 -31.53 -53.84 8.83
C GLU A 188 -33.04 -54.15 8.91
N ASP A 189 -33.92 -53.17 8.71
CA ASP A 189 -35.39 -53.36 8.83
C ASP A 189 -36.04 -54.08 7.63
N LYS A 190 -35.29 -54.42 6.58
CA LYS A 190 -35.82 -55.13 5.39
C LYS A 190 -35.40 -56.60 5.27
N ALA A 191 -34.70 -57.16 6.25
CA ALA A 191 -34.21 -58.55 6.23
C ALA A 191 -35.16 -59.57 6.90
N GLY A 192 -36.49 -59.38 6.82
CA GLY A 192 -37.41 -60.15 7.67
C GLY A 192 -38.83 -60.42 7.16
N MET A 193 -39.07 -60.49 5.84
CA MET A 193 -40.34 -61.03 5.32
C MET A 193 -40.12 -62.33 4.53
N ASP A 194 -39.88 -63.38 5.31
CA ASP A 194 -40.05 -64.79 4.93
C ASP A 194 -41.56 -65.14 4.90
N GLY A 195 -42.05 -65.72 3.80
CA GLY A 195 -43.45 -66.18 3.72
C GLY A 195 -44.11 -66.17 2.33
N ARG A 196 -43.98 -67.28 1.61
CA ARG A 196 -44.68 -67.71 0.38
C ARG A 196 -46.14 -67.21 0.21
N LYS A 197 -46.43 -66.50 -0.89
CA LYS A 197 -47.75 -66.42 -1.58
C LYS A 197 -47.50 -66.28 -3.09
N LYS A 198 -47.42 -67.33 -3.92
CA LYS A 198 -48.47 -68.23 -4.44
C LYS A 198 -49.69 -67.50 -5.08
N ILE A 199 -49.66 -67.48 -6.43
CA ILE A 199 -50.73 -67.57 -7.47
C ILE A 199 -51.80 -66.45 -7.54
N PHE A 200 -52.34 -65.99 -8.68
CA PHE A 200 -52.61 -66.55 -10.02
C PHE A 200 -52.76 -65.43 -11.10
N GLU A 201 -52.61 -65.80 -12.37
CA GLU A 201 -53.03 -65.05 -13.58
C GLU A 201 -54.55 -64.91 -13.70
N LYS A 202 -55.02 -63.83 -14.34
CA LYS A 202 -56.23 -63.82 -15.20
C LYS A 202 -56.24 -62.60 -16.14
N GLU A 203 -56.53 -62.91 -17.40
CA GLU A 203 -56.75 -62.02 -18.55
C GLU A 203 -57.82 -60.93 -18.30
N ALA A 204 -57.60 -59.77 -18.92
CA ALA A 204 -58.61 -58.94 -19.59
C ALA A 204 -57.91 -58.03 -20.61
#